data_AF-A0A7W1RV08-F1
#
_entry.id   AF-A0A7W1RV08-F1
#
_cell.length_a   1.000
_cell.length_b   1.000
_cell.length_c   1.000
_cell.angle_alpha   90.00
_cell.angle_beta   90.00
_cell.angle_gamma   90.00
#
_symmetry.space_group_name_H-M   'P 1'
#
loop_
_entity.id
_entity.type
_entity.pdbx_description
1 polymer ?
#
loop_
_entity_poly.entity_id
_entity_poly.type
_entity_poly.pdbx_seq_one_letter_code
_entity_poly.pdbx_strand_id
1 'polypeptide(L)'
;MTSRVLERLDVIYAIAQHRAGYSPEEDAAHALAAGWMREAGLEPVTDEAGNLFGRRGGARVWAGSHLDSVPTAGRFDGALGVVAAIEAAARLPDAPLAVAVFRAEETGPMGSRRLTELPEAFLEVHIEQGPVLERLGEPLGVVTAIAGQARGVKVFTGRADHAGTTPMDAREDALVEAARFVLHVRKSARAGTVATVGAIYAEPNTTNVVPAEVTVSIDARSADAALLARLVDEIGFEPQWQLDPVSLGHAFAHVLPEAPRLVSGAGHDAMFIAAAGVPTSMLFVRSLNGGISHHPDELSSAEDIDLAVDALTAAVARLAT
;
A
#
# COMPACT_ATOMS: atom_id res chain seq x y z
N MET A 1 6.47 4.36 26.06
CA MET A 1 5.79 5.08 24.96
C MET A 1 5.23 4.09 23.95
N THR A 2 6.04 3.14 23.51
CA THR A 2 5.66 1.93 22.74
C THR A 2 4.41 1.20 23.23
N SER A 3 4.25 1.07 24.55
CA SER A 3 3.06 0.45 25.16
C SER A 3 1.78 1.08 24.61
N ARG A 4 1.72 2.41 24.48
CA ARG A 4 0.51 3.12 24.06
C ARG A 4 0.21 2.97 22.58
N VAL A 5 1.22 2.97 21.71
CA VAL A 5 1.02 2.76 20.27
C VAL A 5 0.54 1.34 20.01
N LEU A 6 1.22 0.34 20.58
CA LEU A 6 0.83 -1.06 20.45
C LEU A 6 -0.55 -1.33 21.06
N GLU A 7 -0.85 -0.80 22.25
CA GLU A 7 -2.18 -0.92 22.86
C GLU A 7 -3.28 -0.37 21.96
N ARG A 8 -3.05 0.80 21.32
CA ARG A 8 -4.03 1.40 20.41
C ARG A 8 -4.22 0.56 19.14
N LEU A 9 -3.14 0.00 18.59
CA LEU A 9 -3.23 -0.94 17.47
C LEU A 9 -4.00 -2.21 17.87
N ASP A 10 -3.77 -2.73 19.07
CA ASP A 10 -4.51 -3.88 19.60
C ASP A 10 -6.00 -3.56 19.78
N VAL A 11 -6.34 -2.36 20.24
CA VAL A 11 -7.74 -1.92 20.35
C VAL A 11 -8.41 -1.82 18.98
N ILE A 12 -7.73 -1.25 17.96
CA ILE A 12 -8.26 -1.19 16.58
C ILE A 12 -8.46 -2.61 16.04
N TYR A 13 -7.44 -3.47 16.17
CA TYR A 13 -7.47 -4.84 15.66
C TYR A 13 -8.54 -5.70 16.33
N ALA A 14 -8.86 -5.43 17.61
CA ALA A 14 -9.93 -6.11 18.33
C ALA A 14 -11.35 -5.77 17.85
N ILE A 15 -11.54 -4.68 17.08
CA ILE A 15 -12.84 -4.36 16.46
C ILE A 15 -13.21 -5.46 15.47
N ALA A 16 -12.33 -5.69 14.51
CA ALA A 16 -12.42 -6.73 13.50
C ALA A 16 -11.07 -6.88 12.79
N GLN A 17 -10.75 -8.11 12.37
CA GLN A 17 -9.63 -8.37 11.47
C GLN A 17 -9.87 -7.75 10.09
N HIS A 18 -11.10 -7.85 9.58
CA HIS A 18 -11.51 -7.24 8.32
C HIS A 18 -12.42 -6.04 8.60
N ARG A 19 -11.87 -4.84 8.38
CA ARG A 19 -12.58 -3.56 8.43
C ARG A 19 -12.67 -3.04 6.99
N ALA A 20 -13.73 -3.42 6.27
CA ALA A 20 -13.91 -2.98 4.89
C ALA A 20 -14.14 -1.47 4.82
N GLY A 21 -13.69 -0.85 3.73
CA GLY A 21 -13.97 0.57 3.46
C GLY A 21 -15.47 0.88 3.54
N TYR A 22 -15.81 1.92 4.29
CA TYR A 22 -17.14 2.38 4.65
C TYR A 22 -18.01 1.41 5.47
N SER A 23 -17.41 0.43 6.13
CA SER A 23 -18.14 -0.47 7.02
C SER A 23 -18.32 0.13 8.43
N PRO A 24 -19.30 -0.37 9.21
CA PRO A 24 -19.46 0.00 10.61
C PRO A 24 -18.19 -0.25 11.46
N GLU A 25 -17.39 -1.26 11.11
CA GLU A 25 -16.13 -1.58 11.77
C GLU A 25 -15.03 -0.53 11.48
N GLU A 26 -14.93 -0.03 10.24
CA GLU A 26 -14.06 1.11 9.92
C GLU A 26 -14.54 2.37 10.66
N ASP A 27 -15.85 2.64 10.67
CA ASP A 27 -16.43 3.78 11.39
C ASP A 27 -16.10 3.73 12.90
N ALA A 28 -16.13 2.54 13.52
CA ALA A 28 -15.73 2.35 14.90
C ALA A 28 -14.23 2.65 15.12
N ALA A 29 -13.35 2.26 14.19
CA ALA A 29 -11.93 2.60 14.24
C ALA A 29 -11.70 4.11 14.12
N HIS A 30 -12.42 4.79 13.22
CA HIS A 30 -12.40 6.25 13.09
C HIS A 30 -12.88 6.94 14.38
N ALA A 31 -13.92 6.41 15.03
CA ALA A 31 -14.42 6.96 16.29
C ALA A 31 -13.37 6.89 17.42
N LEU A 32 -12.62 5.78 17.52
CA LEU A 32 -11.50 5.65 18.45
C LEU A 32 -10.39 6.64 18.14
N ALA A 33 -9.98 6.73 16.86
CA ALA A 33 -8.97 7.68 16.42
C ALA A 33 -9.36 9.13 16.73
N ALA A 34 -10.63 9.51 16.51
CA ALA A 34 -11.15 10.82 16.87
C ALA A 34 -11.10 11.08 18.39
N GLY A 35 -11.34 10.06 19.22
CA GLY A 35 -11.14 10.15 20.67
C GLY A 35 -9.69 10.45 21.04
N TRP A 36 -8.75 9.69 20.47
CA TRP A 36 -7.31 9.85 20.72
C TRP A 36 -6.74 11.15 20.14
N MET A 37 -7.29 11.66 19.04
CA MET A 37 -6.98 12.99 18.52
C MET A 37 -7.36 14.08 19.53
N ARG A 38 -8.55 13.99 20.16
CA ARG A 38 -8.95 14.94 21.22
C ARG A 38 -8.02 14.85 22.42
N GLU A 39 -7.62 13.65 22.84
CA GLU A 39 -6.61 13.46 23.90
C GLU A 39 -5.26 14.13 23.56
N ALA A 40 -4.89 14.14 22.28
CA ALA A 40 -3.68 14.78 21.78
C ALA A 40 -3.82 16.31 21.55
N GLY A 41 -4.99 16.89 21.89
CA GLY A 41 -5.27 18.32 21.73
C GLY A 41 -5.58 18.73 20.29
N LEU A 42 -6.05 17.80 19.45
CA LEU A 42 -6.52 18.06 18.10
C LEU A 42 -8.05 18.17 18.06
N GLU A 43 -8.58 18.92 17.11
CA GLU A 43 -10.01 19.05 16.81
C GLU A 43 -10.37 18.11 15.65
N PRO A 44 -11.09 16.99 15.88
CA PRO A 44 -11.46 16.05 14.83
C PRO A 44 -12.65 16.56 14.01
N VAL A 45 -12.50 16.54 12.69
CA VAL A 45 -13.52 16.91 11.70
C VAL A 45 -13.56 15.84 10.61
N THR A 46 -14.75 15.48 10.16
CA THR A 46 -14.93 14.56 9.03
C THR A 46 -15.29 15.36 7.77
N ASP A 47 -14.64 15.07 6.65
CA ASP A 47 -14.95 15.70 5.36
C ASP A 47 -16.11 14.99 4.62
N GLU A 48 -16.47 15.49 3.42
CA GLU A 48 -17.54 14.91 2.60
C GLU A 48 -17.23 13.50 2.07
N ALA A 49 -15.93 13.14 1.95
CA ALA A 49 -15.50 11.81 1.54
C ALA A 49 -15.47 10.81 2.72
N GLY A 50 -15.71 11.28 3.95
CA GLY A 50 -15.66 10.49 5.18
C GLY A 50 -14.27 10.43 5.82
N ASN A 51 -13.27 11.12 5.28
CA ASN A 51 -11.94 11.19 5.86
C ASN A 51 -12.02 11.90 7.21
N LEU A 52 -11.29 11.41 8.20
CA LEU A 52 -11.19 12.04 9.51
C LEU A 52 -9.90 12.85 9.61
N PHE A 53 -10.01 14.12 9.98
CA PHE A 53 -8.89 15.02 10.21
C PHE A 53 -8.88 15.53 11.64
N GLY A 54 -7.83 15.26 12.41
CA GLY A 54 -7.58 15.91 13.70
C GLY A 54 -6.69 17.13 13.51
N ARG A 55 -7.21 18.35 13.64
CA ARG A 55 -6.47 19.59 13.32
C ARG A 55 -6.06 20.38 14.55
N ARG A 56 -4.93 21.09 14.45
CA ARG A 56 -4.54 22.12 15.41
C ARG A 56 -3.96 23.33 14.69
N GLY A 57 -4.46 24.52 15.02
CA GLY A 57 -4.02 25.78 14.43
C GLY A 57 -4.21 25.83 12.90
N GLY A 58 -3.42 26.66 12.23
CA GLY A 58 -3.36 26.71 10.77
C GLY A 58 -2.54 25.55 10.19
N ALA A 59 -2.99 24.32 10.42
CA ALA A 59 -2.26 23.10 10.09
C ALA A 59 -1.91 23.00 8.59
N ARG A 60 -0.63 23.21 8.26
CA ARG A 60 -0.09 23.15 6.88
C ARG A 60 0.61 21.83 6.58
N VAL A 61 1.00 21.08 7.61
CA VAL A 61 1.64 19.76 7.51
C VAL A 61 0.64 18.71 7.97
N TRP A 62 0.41 17.71 7.13
CA TRP A 62 -0.43 16.57 7.49
C TRP A 62 0.44 15.32 7.70
N ALA A 63 0.04 14.49 8.65
CA ALA A 63 0.59 13.15 8.82
C ALA A 63 -0.54 12.14 8.99
N GLY A 64 -0.43 10.96 8.41
CA GLY A 64 -1.57 10.03 8.44
C GLY A 64 -1.40 8.81 7.56
N SER A 65 -2.47 8.01 7.52
CA SER A 65 -2.64 6.83 6.66
C SER A 65 -4.12 6.40 6.73
N HIS A 66 -4.43 5.11 6.71
CA HIS A 66 -5.80 4.57 6.68
C HIS A 66 -6.12 3.64 7.87
N LEU A 67 -7.40 3.27 8.05
CA LEU A 67 -7.86 2.35 9.09
C LEU A 67 -8.70 1.17 8.56
N ASP A 68 -9.09 1.18 7.28
CA ASP A 68 -9.63 -0.01 6.63
C ASP A 68 -8.55 -1.09 6.47
N SER A 69 -8.96 -2.29 6.09
CA SER A 69 -8.09 -3.46 5.99
C SER A 69 -8.67 -4.50 5.04
N VAL A 70 -7.81 -5.36 4.50
CA VAL A 70 -8.19 -6.53 3.70
C VAL A 70 -8.85 -7.66 4.51
N PRO A 71 -9.53 -8.65 3.87
CA PRO A 71 -10.19 -9.77 4.55
C PRO A 71 -9.31 -10.58 5.50
N THR A 72 -8.02 -10.73 5.19
CA THR A 72 -7.03 -11.40 6.05
C THR A 72 -5.96 -10.40 6.44
N ALA A 73 -6.23 -9.48 7.35
CA ALA A 73 -5.27 -8.41 7.67
C ALA A 73 -4.48 -8.65 8.96
N GLY A 74 -3.34 -7.95 9.02
CA GLY A 74 -2.58 -7.75 10.24
C GLY A 74 -3.12 -6.57 11.06
N ARG A 75 -2.39 -6.19 12.11
CA ARG A 75 -2.75 -5.07 12.98
C ARG A 75 -2.01 -3.76 12.67
N PHE A 76 -1.06 -3.75 11.74
CA PHE A 76 -0.15 -2.62 11.53
C PHE A 76 -0.39 -1.90 10.20
N ASP A 77 -0.75 -2.61 9.14
CA ASP A 77 -1.08 -2.06 7.82
C ASP A 77 -2.10 -0.90 7.92
N GLY A 78 -1.73 0.28 7.39
CA GLY A 78 -2.43 1.57 7.59
C GLY A 78 -2.45 2.10 9.02
N ALA A 79 -2.96 1.30 9.96
CA ALA A 79 -3.25 1.70 11.34
C ALA A 79 -2.00 2.22 12.09
N LEU A 80 -0.81 1.67 11.82
CA LEU A 80 0.44 2.15 12.39
C LEU A 80 0.68 3.63 12.04
N GLY A 81 0.47 4.03 10.79
CA GLY A 81 0.66 5.40 10.33
C GLY A 81 -0.25 6.39 11.04
N VAL A 82 -1.53 6.01 11.21
CA VAL A 82 -2.52 6.83 11.92
C VAL A 82 -2.15 6.98 13.40
N VAL A 83 -1.88 5.87 14.09
CA VAL A 83 -1.56 5.92 15.53
C VAL A 83 -0.23 6.62 15.79
N ALA A 84 0.77 6.43 14.93
CA ALA A 84 2.05 7.13 15.00
C ALA A 84 1.88 8.64 14.82
N ALA A 85 1.04 9.08 13.88
CA ALA A 85 0.74 10.50 13.67
C ALA A 85 0.02 11.13 14.88
N ILE A 86 -0.92 10.43 15.51
CA ILE A 86 -1.57 10.89 16.75
C ILE A 86 -0.55 11.03 17.89
N GLU A 87 0.36 10.06 18.03
CA GLU A 87 1.40 10.11 19.07
C GLU A 87 2.41 11.24 18.80
N ALA A 88 2.84 11.45 17.56
CA ALA A 88 3.67 12.59 17.19
C ALA A 88 2.97 13.93 17.50
N ALA A 89 1.67 14.03 17.24
CA ALA A 89 0.87 15.21 17.56
C ALA A 89 0.82 15.49 19.08
N ALA A 90 0.71 14.45 19.90
CA ALA A 90 0.71 14.57 21.36
C ALA A 90 2.08 15.05 21.90
N ARG A 91 3.18 14.70 21.22
CA ARG A 91 4.55 15.14 21.57
C ARG A 91 4.88 16.56 21.12
N LEU A 92 4.08 17.14 20.23
CA LEU A 92 4.28 18.47 19.66
C LEU A 92 3.06 19.38 19.92
N PRO A 93 2.71 19.68 21.19
CA PRO A 93 1.43 20.30 21.55
C PRO A 93 1.18 21.68 20.91
N ASP A 94 2.24 22.38 20.49
CA ASP A 94 2.15 23.71 19.87
C ASP A 94 2.27 23.68 18.34
N ALA A 95 2.64 22.54 17.75
CA ALA A 95 2.86 22.47 16.30
C ALA A 95 1.53 22.54 15.53
N PRO A 96 1.42 23.38 14.48
CA PRO A 96 0.26 23.46 13.61
C PRO A 96 0.28 22.30 12.60
N LEU A 97 -0.31 21.17 12.99
CA LEU A 97 -0.36 19.94 12.19
C LEU A 97 -1.78 19.37 12.13
N ALA A 98 -2.04 18.54 11.13
CA ALA A 98 -3.23 17.71 11.07
C ALA A 98 -2.88 16.23 11.02
N VAL A 99 -3.63 15.42 11.75
CA VAL A 99 -3.61 13.97 11.57
C VAL A 99 -4.72 13.60 10.59
N ALA A 100 -4.38 12.94 9.48
CA ALA A 100 -5.33 12.48 8.47
C ALA A 100 -5.58 10.96 8.59
N VAL A 101 -6.84 10.57 8.49
CA VAL A 101 -7.25 9.17 8.39
C VAL A 101 -8.14 9.04 7.16
N PHE A 102 -7.57 8.45 6.11
CA PHE A 102 -8.25 8.31 4.83
C PHE A 102 -9.18 7.10 4.82
N ARG A 103 -10.24 7.20 4.01
CA ARG A 103 -11.22 6.12 3.82
C ARG A 103 -10.84 5.20 2.67
N ALA A 104 -11.06 3.91 2.89
CA ALA A 104 -11.09 2.89 1.86
C ALA A 104 -9.83 2.89 0.97
N GLU A 105 -8.65 2.85 1.59
CA GLU A 105 -7.36 2.74 0.90
C GLU A 105 -7.27 1.41 0.15
N GLU A 106 -7.62 0.32 0.83
CA GLU A 106 -7.40 -1.07 0.38
C GLU A 106 -8.24 -1.45 -0.85
N THR A 107 -9.29 -0.67 -1.13
CA THR A 107 -10.27 -0.93 -2.20
C THR A 107 -10.22 0.08 -3.34
N GLY A 108 -9.31 1.06 -3.30
CA GLY A 108 -9.11 2.04 -4.38
C GLY A 108 -9.10 3.49 -3.88
N PRO A 109 -8.01 3.92 -3.22
CA PRO A 109 -7.92 4.98 -2.20
C PRO A 109 -8.95 6.10 -2.32
N MET A 110 -10.16 5.82 -1.83
CA MET A 110 -11.33 6.65 -2.12
C MET A 110 -11.27 8.00 -1.41
N GLY A 111 -10.72 8.00 -0.20
CA GLY A 111 -10.54 9.16 0.64
C GLY A 111 -9.56 10.18 0.06
N SER A 112 -8.30 9.78 -0.13
CA SER A 112 -7.23 10.66 -0.65
C SER A 112 -7.49 11.17 -2.06
N ARG A 113 -8.23 10.42 -2.89
CA ARG A 113 -8.64 10.84 -4.24
C ARG A 113 -9.73 11.90 -4.28
N ARG A 114 -10.41 12.18 -3.16
CA ARG A 114 -11.54 13.12 -3.08
C ARG A 114 -11.25 14.34 -2.20
N LEU A 115 -9.98 14.59 -1.90
CA LEU A 115 -9.58 15.77 -1.14
C LEU A 115 -9.97 17.06 -1.86
N THR A 116 -10.63 17.96 -1.13
CA THR A 116 -11.00 19.30 -1.59
C THR A 116 -10.01 20.37 -1.14
N GLU A 117 -9.15 20.03 -0.19
CA GLU A 117 -8.04 20.85 0.30
C GLU A 117 -6.77 19.99 0.38
N LEU A 118 -5.62 20.62 0.19
CA LEU A 118 -4.32 19.95 0.20
C LEU A 118 -3.41 20.59 1.25
N PRO A 119 -2.59 19.79 1.95
CA PRO A 119 -1.54 20.33 2.79
C PRO A 119 -0.36 20.83 1.97
N GLU A 120 0.56 21.52 2.63
CA GLU A 120 1.85 21.91 2.04
C GLU A 120 2.90 20.82 2.11
N ALA A 121 2.72 19.88 3.03
CA ALA A 121 3.49 18.65 3.08
C ALA A 121 2.66 17.52 3.70
N PHE A 122 2.88 16.30 3.21
CA PHE A 122 2.28 15.09 3.76
C PHE A 122 3.35 14.07 4.18
N LEU A 123 3.18 13.48 5.36
CA LEU A 123 4.07 12.47 5.93
C LEU A 123 3.29 11.20 6.27
N GLU A 124 3.74 10.07 5.75
CA GLU A 124 3.11 8.77 6.03
C GLU A 124 4.14 7.77 6.56
N VAL A 125 3.88 7.25 7.76
CA VAL A 125 4.61 6.11 8.31
C VAL A 125 3.82 4.86 7.94
N HIS A 126 4.50 3.85 7.44
CA HIS A 126 3.87 2.61 7.04
C HIS A 126 4.79 1.43 7.34
N ILE A 127 4.27 0.22 7.49
CA ILE A 127 5.13 -0.97 7.46
C ILE A 127 5.64 -1.21 6.03
N GLU A 128 6.79 -1.86 5.89
CA GLU A 128 7.39 -2.13 4.56
C GLU A 128 6.53 -3.04 3.68
N GLN A 129 5.79 -3.98 4.30
CA GLN A 129 5.04 -5.06 3.62
C GLN A 129 5.95 -5.97 2.77
N GLY A 130 7.25 -5.96 3.08
CA GLY A 130 8.29 -6.66 2.36
C GLY A 130 9.45 -7.03 3.28
N PRO A 131 10.37 -7.89 2.80
CA PRO A 131 11.42 -8.45 3.63
C PRO A 131 12.74 -7.67 3.57
N VAL A 132 12.81 -6.53 2.89
CA VAL A 132 14.09 -5.89 2.55
C VAL A 132 14.75 -5.34 3.80
N LEU A 133 14.05 -4.59 4.64
CA LEU A 133 14.60 -4.04 5.89
C LEU A 133 14.98 -5.15 6.87
N GLU A 134 14.19 -6.22 6.96
CA GLU A 134 14.52 -7.39 7.77
C GLU A 134 15.82 -8.06 7.29
N ARG A 135 15.98 -8.25 5.98
CA ARG A 135 17.20 -8.82 5.39
C ARG A 135 18.42 -7.92 5.53
N LEU A 136 18.22 -6.60 5.52
CA LEU A 136 19.28 -5.62 5.75
C LEU A 136 19.63 -5.50 7.25
N GLY A 137 18.76 -5.97 8.15
CA GLY A 137 18.90 -5.76 9.58
C GLY A 137 18.58 -4.33 10.03
N GLU A 138 17.93 -3.54 9.18
CA GLU A 138 17.63 -2.12 9.40
C GLU A 138 16.21 -1.94 9.97
N PRO A 139 15.99 -1.06 10.96
CA PRO A 139 14.67 -0.89 11.56
C PRO A 139 13.73 -0.03 10.70
N LEU A 140 14.29 0.92 9.93
CA LEU A 140 13.55 1.93 9.19
C LEU A 140 14.12 2.11 7.78
N GLY A 141 13.27 2.51 6.83
CA GLY A 141 13.66 2.79 5.45
C GLY A 141 13.02 4.06 4.92
N VAL A 142 13.80 4.93 4.28
CA VAL A 142 13.27 6.13 3.61
C VAL A 142 12.74 5.73 2.25
N VAL A 143 11.44 5.96 2.01
CA VAL A 143 10.81 5.64 0.74
C VAL A 143 11.07 6.78 -0.25
N THR A 144 11.60 6.43 -1.42
CA THR A 144 12.02 7.38 -2.47
C THR A 144 11.01 7.52 -3.60
N ALA A 145 10.19 6.50 -3.82
CA ALA A 145 9.13 6.49 -4.81
C ALA A 145 8.08 5.44 -4.46
N ILE A 146 6.87 5.64 -4.97
CA ILE A 146 5.83 4.61 -5.02
C ILE A 146 5.75 4.12 -6.46
N ALA A 147 5.84 2.81 -6.65
CA ALA A 147 5.85 2.20 -7.96
C ALA A 147 4.51 2.40 -8.69
N GLY A 148 4.60 2.80 -9.95
CA GLY A 148 3.48 2.78 -10.88
C GLY A 148 3.09 1.35 -11.18
N GLN A 149 1.87 1.18 -11.65
CA GLN A 149 1.23 -0.12 -11.86
C GLN A 149 0.51 -0.14 -13.19
N ALA A 150 0.63 -1.23 -13.93
CA ALA A 150 -0.15 -1.53 -15.11
C ALA A 150 -0.79 -2.90 -14.93
N ARG A 151 -2.12 -2.96 -15.00
CA ARG A 151 -2.90 -4.19 -14.81
C ARG A 151 -3.80 -4.45 -16.00
N GLY A 152 -4.00 -5.71 -16.31
CA GLY A 152 -4.89 -6.15 -17.38
C GLY A 152 -5.06 -7.66 -17.39
N VAL A 153 -5.70 -8.15 -18.44
CA VAL A 153 -5.87 -9.58 -18.68
C VAL A 153 -5.42 -9.94 -20.10
N LYS A 154 -5.07 -11.20 -20.30
CA LYS A 154 -4.84 -11.78 -21.63
C LYS A 154 -5.68 -13.04 -21.79
N VAL A 155 -6.41 -13.09 -22.90
CA VAL A 155 -7.27 -14.24 -23.26
C VAL A 155 -6.58 -15.06 -24.33
N PHE A 156 -6.51 -16.36 -24.12
CA PHE A 156 -6.03 -17.36 -25.06
C PHE A 156 -7.21 -18.19 -25.52
N THR A 157 -7.38 -18.31 -26.83
CA THR A 157 -8.45 -19.12 -27.43
C THR A 157 -7.82 -20.29 -28.17
N GLY A 158 -8.44 -21.45 -28.01
CA GLY A 158 -8.13 -22.71 -28.65
C GLY A 158 -9.42 -23.45 -28.97
N ARG A 159 -9.41 -24.78 -28.86
CA ARG A 159 -10.58 -25.62 -29.15
C ARG A 159 -10.80 -26.67 -28.08
N ALA A 160 -12.04 -26.75 -27.59
CA ALA A 160 -12.46 -27.84 -26.70
C ALA A 160 -12.42 -29.16 -27.47
N ASP A 161 -11.68 -30.12 -26.92
CA ASP A 161 -11.48 -31.44 -27.53
C ASP A 161 -11.37 -32.50 -26.44
N HIS A 162 -11.64 -33.77 -26.76
CA HIS A 162 -11.56 -34.84 -25.77
C HIS A 162 -10.09 -35.15 -25.41
N ALA A 163 -9.73 -35.04 -24.14
CA ALA A 163 -8.34 -35.12 -23.69
C ALA A 163 -7.68 -36.49 -23.91
N GLY A 164 -8.46 -37.57 -24.03
CA GLY A 164 -7.95 -38.93 -24.22
C GLY A 164 -7.82 -39.38 -25.68
N THR A 165 -8.58 -38.77 -26.60
CA THR A 165 -8.71 -39.26 -27.99
C THR A 165 -8.17 -38.30 -29.02
N THR A 166 -7.99 -37.03 -28.66
CA THR A 166 -7.42 -36.02 -29.56
C THR A 166 -5.90 -36.15 -29.59
N PRO A 167 -5.29 -36.49 -30.75
CA PRO A 167 -3.84 -36.58 -30.90
C PRO A 167 -3.12 -35.28 -30.50
N MET A 168 -1.91 -35.38 -29.96
CA MET A 168 -1.19 -34.22 -29.40
C MET A 168 -0.84 -33.16 -30.45
N ASP A 169 -0.57 -33.57 -31.68
CA ASP A 169 -0.25 -32.72 -32.82
C ASP A 169 -1.46 -32.00 -33.44
N ALA A 170 -2.68 -32.40 -33.05
CA ALA A 170 -3.94 -31.83 -33.53
C ALA A 170 -4.62 -30.88 -32.53
N ARG A 171 -4.01 -30.64 -31.36
CA ARG A 171 -4.61 -29.83 -30.28
C ARG A 171 -4.36 -28.33 -30.49
N GLU A 172 -5.41 -27.57 -30.21
CA GLU A 172 -5.37 -26.12 -30.02
C GLU A 172 -5.62 -25.86 -28.53
N ASP A 173 -4.61 -26.09 -27.69
CA ASP A 173 -4.74 -26.08 -26.22
C ASP A 173 -4.44 -24.69 -25.64
N ALA A 174 -5.50 -23.96 -25.25
CA ALA A 174 -5.37 -22.60 -24.74
C ALA A 174 -4.57 -22.53 -23.42
N LEU A 175 -4.61 -23.57 -22.58
CA LEU A 175 -3.91 -23.60 -21.30
C LEU A 175 -2.41 -23.76 -21.49
N VAL A 176 -1.99 -24.54 -22.48
CA VAL A 176 -0.56 -24.67 -22.82
C VAL A 176 0.02 -23.33 -23.30
N GLU A 177 -0.71 -22.59 -24.14
CA GLU A 177 -0.28 -21.25 -24.56
C GLU A 177 -0.25 -20.25 -23.40
N ALA A 178 -1.28 -20.28 -22.54
CA ALA A 178 -1.32 -19.45 -21.34
C ALA A 178 -0.16 -19.77 -20.38
N ALA A 179 0.19 -21.05 -20.18
CA ALA A 179 1.31 -21.46 -19.34
C ALA A 179 2.65 -20.93 -19.87
N ARG A 180 2.87 -20.95 -21.19
CA ARG A 180 4.05 -20.31 -21.80
C ARG A 180 4.07 -18.82 -21.57
N PHE A 181 2.93 -18.15 -21.66
CA PHE A 181 2.81 -16.73 -21.37
C PHE A 181 3.08 -16.39 -19.90
N VAL A 182 2.62 -17.21 -18.94
CA VAL A 182 2.95 -17.04 -17.51
C VAL A 182 4.47 -17.03 -17.29
N LEU A 183 5.18 -17.98 -17.90
CA LEU A 183 6.65 -18.02 -17.84
C LEU A 183 7.29 -16.82 -18.54
N HIS A 184 6.71 -16.35 -19.64
CA HIS A 184 7.13 -15.13 -20.33
C HIS A 184 6.99 -13.90 -19.43
N VAL A 185 5.84 -13.68 -18.80
CA VAL A 185 5.61 -12.56 -17.86
C VAL A 185 6.67 -12.53 -16.76
N ARG A 186 6.93 -13.67 -16.11
CA ARG A 186 7.99 -13.76 -15.10
C ARG A 186 9.36 -13.45 -15.68
N LYS A 187 9.64 -13.93 -16.89
CA LYS A 187 10.89 -13.69 -17.60
C LYS A 187 11.00 -12.25 -18.08
N SER A 188 9.94 -11.49 -18.31
CA SER A 188 10.06 -10.09 -18.77
C SER A 188 10.52 -9.14 -17.66
N ALA A 189 10.23 -9.45 -16.39
CA ALA A 189 10.69 -8.63 -15.27
C ALA A 189 12.23 -8.66 -15.12
N ARG A 190 12.82 -7.48 -14.94
CA ARG A 190 14.25 -7.21 -14.74
C ARG A 190 14.47 -6.34 -13.50
N ALA A 191 15.73 -6.06 -13.17
CA ALA A 191 16.09 -5.11 -12.11
C ALA A 191 15.30 -3.79 -12.25
N GLY A 192 14.65 -3.35 -11.18
CA GLY A 192 13.79 -2.16 -11.17
C GLY A 192 12.34 -2.39 -11.61
N THR A 193 11.94 -3.63 -11.91
CA THR A 193 10.57 -3.97 -12.30
C THR A 193 10.11 -5.27 -11.66
N VAL A 194 8.80 -5.44 -11.48
CA VAL A 194 8.19 -6.72 -11.10
C VAL A 194 6.97 -6.98 -11.98
N ALA A 195 6.70 -8.26 -12.27
CA ALA A 195 5.53 -8.68 -13.02
C ALA A 195 5.00 -10.01 -12.49
N THR A 196 3.68 -10.14 -12.39
CA THR A 196 3.02 -11.30 -11.79
C THR A 196 1.76 -11.67 -12.58
N VAL A 197 1.56 -12.97 -12.79
CA VAL A 197 0.24 -13.55 -13.11
C VAL A 197 -0.34 -14.08 -11.81
N GLY A 198 -1.39 -13.43 -11.30
CA GLY A 198 -1.99 -13.76 -10.01
C GLY A 198 -3.24 -14.64 -10.10
N ALA A 199 -3.89 -14.68 -11.27
CA ALA A 199 -5.13 -15.42 -11.49
C ALA A 199 -5.13 -16.09 -12.87
N ILE A 200 -5.72 -17.28 -12.92
CA ILE A 200 -5.94 -18.07 -14.14
C ILE A 200 -7.35 -18.64 -14.11
N TYR A 201 -8.09 -18.43 -15.19
CA TYR A 201 -9.43 -18.98 -15.40
C TYR A 201 -9.40 -19.78 -16.69
N ALA A 202 -9.70 -21.07 -16.61
CA ALA A 202 -9.75 -21.95 -17.76
C ALA A 202 -11.18 -22.40 -18.03
N GLU A 203 -11.55 -22.58 -19.29
CA GLU A 203 -12.85 -23.09 -19.71
C GLU A 203 -12.67 -24.31 -20.64
N PRO A 204 -13.42 -25.42 -20.45
CA PRO A 204 -14.50 -25.60 -19.48
C PRO A 204 -14.05 -26.01 -18.06
N ASN A 205 -12.74 -26.04 -17.80
CA ASN A 205 -12.14 -26.45 -16.51
C ASN A 205 -12.49 -27.89 -16.05
N THR A 206 -12.56 -28.84 -16.98
CA THR A 206 -12.80 -30.26 -16.68
C THR A 206 -11.56 -31.10 -16.96
N THR A 207 -11.39 -32.19 -16.22
CA THR A 207 -10.17 -33.02 -16.28
C THR A 207 -9.97 -33.75 -17.60
N ASN A 208 -11.04 -33.95 -18.38
CA ASN A 208 -11.04 -34.74 -19.60
C ASN A 208 -11.30 -33.93 -20.88
N VAL A 209 -11.20 -32.60 -20.82
CA VAL A 209 -11.38 -31.71 -21.97
C VAL A 209 -10.15 -30.81 -22.13
N VAL A 210 -9.63 -30.71 -23.35
CA VAL A 210 -8.61 -29.74 -23.74
C VAL A 210 -9.20 -28.33 -23.56
N PRO A 211 -8.58 -27.42 -22.79
CA PRO A 211 -9.14 -26.08 -22.56
C PRO A 211 -9.30 -25.27 -23.85
N ALA A 212 -10.50 -24.75 -24.07
CA ALA A 212 -10.84 -23.93 -25.23
C ALA A 212 -10.53 -22.45 -25.01
N GLU A 213 -10.63 -21.97 -23.79
CA GLU A 213 -10.31 -20.59 -23.46
C GLU A 213 -9.60 -20.53 -22.12
N VAL A 214 -8.57 -19.67 -22.03
CA VAL A 214 -7.91 -19.37 -20.77
C VAL A 214 -7.67 -17.87 -20.66
N THR A 215 -8.14 -17.28 -19.57
CA THR A 215 -7.85 -15.89 -19.21
C THR A 215 -6.85 -15.85 -18.07
N VAL A 216 -5.79 -15.06 -18.22
CA VAL A 216 -4.78 -14.81 -17.17
C VAL A 216 -4.74 -13.33 -16.80
N SER A 217 -4.52 -13.02 -15.53
CA SER A 217 -4.25 -11.65 -15.08
C SER A 217 -2.79 -11.25 -15.26
N ILE A 218 -2.52 -9.96 -15.41
CA ILE A 218 -1.19 -9.37 -15.43
C ILE A 218 -1.16 -8.19 -14.46
N ASP A 219 -0.17 -8.15 -13.57
CA ASP A 219 0.19 -6.98 -12.75
C ASP A 219 1.68 -6.69 -12.97
N ALA A 220 2.00 -5.55 -13.57
CA ALA A 220 3.36 -5.08 -13.83
C ALA A 220 3.62 -3.76 -13.07
N ARG A 221 4.77 -3.64 -12.41
CA ARG A 221 5.11 -2.45 -11.60
C ARG A 221 6.55 -1.97 -11.80
N SER A 222 6.75 -0.66 -11.67
CA SER A 222 8.07 -0.03 -11.59
C SER A 222 7.99 1.38 -11.01
N ALA A 223 9.04 1.84 -10.32
CA ALA A 223 9.19 3.24 -9.92
C ALA A 223 9.64 4.16 -11.07
N ASP A 224 9.99 3.61 -12.23
CA ASP A 224 10.37 4.36 -13.42
C ASP A 224 9.32 4.14 -14.51
N ALA A 225 8.68 5.23 -14.95
CA ALA A 225 7.60 5.17 -15.94
C ALA A 225 8.07 4.61 -17.29
N ALA A 226 9.32 4.89 -17.68
CA ALA A 226 9.88 4.37 -18.93
C ALA A 226 10.25 2.88 -18.80
N LEU A 227 10.69 2.42 -17.63
CA LEU A 227 10.85 0.98 -17.36
C LEU A 227 9.50 0.26 -17.35
N LEU A 228 8.46 0.85 -16.74
CA LEU A 228 7.11 0.28 -16.75
C LEU A 228 6.57 0.14 -18.17
N ALA A 229 6.67 1.19 -18.99
CA ALA A 229 6.23 1.15 -20.39
C ALA A 229 6.96 0.06 -21.19
N ARG A 230 8.31 -0.03 -21.05
CA ARG A 230 9.09 -1.10 -21.68
C ARG A 230 8.67 -2.49 -21.22
N LEU A 231 8.36 -2.67 -19.94
CA LEU A 231 7.91 -3.95 -19.41
C LEU A 231 6.54 -4.33 -19.97
N VAL A 232 5.60 -3.37 -20.08
CA VAL A 232 4.29 -3.60 -20.70
C VAL A 232 4.45 -4.04 -22.15
N ASP A 233 5.29 -3.35 -22.92
CA ASP A 233 5.61 -3.70 -24.31
C ASP A 233 6.26 -5.10 -24.41
N GLU A 234 7.23 -5.42 -23.54
CA GLU A 234 7.92 -6.72 -23.53
C GLU A 234 6.97 -7.87 -23.15
N ILE A 235 6.03 -7.65 -22.22
CA ILE A 235 5.00 -8.64 -21.89
C ILE A 235 4.02 -8.82 -23.07
N GLY A 236 3.64 -7.73 -23.74
CA GLY A 236 2.71 -7.77 -24.87
C GLY A 236 1.27 -7.99 -24.42
N PHE A 237 0.77 -7.08 -23.58
CA PHE A 237 -0.63 -6.99 -23.16
C PHE A 237 -1.11 -5.53 -23.21
N GLU A 238 -2.42 -5.32 -23.28
CA GLU A 238 -3.04 -3.99 -23.21
C GLU A 238 -3.46 -3.71 -21.75
N PRO A 239 -2.89 -2.69 -21.09
CA PRO A 239 -3.32 -2.31 -19.75
C PRO A 239 -4.77 -1.83 -19.76
N GLN A 240 -5.60 -2.45 -18.92
CA GLN A 240 -6.98 -2.01 -18.67
C GLN A 240 -7.05 -0.97 -17.55
N TRP A 241 -6.03 -0.97 -16.69
CA TRP A 241 -5.86 0.02 -15.63
C TRP A 241 -4.38 0.34 -15.49
N GLN A 242 -4.06 1.63 -15.35
CA GLN A 242 -2.69 2.09 -15.21
C GLN A 242 -2.63 3.29 -14.26
N LEU A 243 -1.56 3.34 -13.49
CA LEU A 243 -1.21 4.44 -12.61
C LEU A 243 0.29 4.70 -12.70
N ASP A 244 0.66 5.97 -12.88
CA ASP A 244 2.06 6.37 -13.03
C ASP A 244 2.80 6.35 -11.68
N PRO A 245 4.11 6.05 -11.66
CA PRO A 245 4.91 6.16 -10.45
C PRO A 245 4.99 7.60 -9.97
N VAL A 246 5.15 7.78 -8.65
CA VAL A 246 5.42 9.09 -8.05
C VAL A 246 6.74 9.07 -7.29
N SER A 247 7.50 10.15 -7.44
CA SER A 247 8.69 10.39 -6.61
C SER A 247 8.25 10.99 -5.28
N LEU A 248 8.91 10.58 -4.20
CA LEU A 248 8.68 11.11 -2.86
C LEU A 248 9.79 12.07 -2.45
N GLY A 249 9.43 12.98 -1.55
CA GLY A 249 10.30 13.98 -0.96
C GLY A 249 11.28 13.42 0.07
N HIS A 250 11.99 14.34 0.72
CA HIS A 250 13.17 14.02 1.52
C HIS A 250 13.00 14.31 3.02
N ALA A 251 11.77 14.52 3.52
CA ALA A 251 11.56 14.92 4.91
C ALA A 251 12.20 13.93 5.90
N PHE A 252 11.99 12.64 5.67
CA PHE A 252 12.60 11.57 6.47
C PHE A 252 14.11 11.43 6.23
N ALA A 253 14.61 11.67 5.02
CA ALA A 253 16.06 11.64 4.75
C ALA A 253 16.84 12.70 5.54
N HIS A 254 16.22 13.84 5.87
CA HIS A 254 16.87 14.87 6.69
C HIS A 254 17.01 14.47 8.16
N VAL A 255 16.13 13.60 8.67
CA VAL A 255 16.16 13.12 10.06
C VAL A 255 16.86 11.77 10.20
N LEU A 256 16.91 10.98 9.11
CA LEU A 256 17.53 9.67 9.03
C LEU A 256 18.47 9.59 7.80
N PRO A 257 19.61 10.31 7.80
CA PRO A 257 20.49 10.39 6.63
C PRO A 257 21.12 9.06 6.22
N GLU A 258 21.31 8.17 7.19
CA GLU A 258 21.96 6.86 7.00
C GLU A 258 20.96 5.72 6.73
N ALA A 259 19.65 5.97 6.84
CA ALA A 259 18.66 4.94 6.59
C ALA A 259 18.68 4.50 5.11
N PRO A 260 18.47 3.20 4.83
CA PRO A 260 18.40 2.70 3.47
C PRO A 260 17.26 3.39 2.69
N ARG A 261 17.48 3.53 1.38
CA ARG A 261 16.51 4.11 0.44
C ARG A 261 15.78 3.00 -0.30
N LEU A 262 14.45 2.97 -0.19
CA LEU A 262 13.61 1.93 -0.78
C LEU A 262 12.56 2.54 -1.71
N VAL A 263 11.97 1.69 -2.55
CA VAL A 263 10.78 1.99 -3.34
C VAL A 263 9.63 1.22 -2.72
N SER A 264 8.48 1.86 -2.53
CA SER A 264 7.26 1.12 -2.20
C SER A 264 6.74 0.42 -3.46
N GLY A 265 6.54 -0.89 -3.36
CA GLY A 265 5.84 -1.66 -4.39
C GLY A 265 4.32 -1.60 -4.27
N ALA A 266 3.81 -1.24 -3.09
CA ALA A 266 2.38 -1.12 -2.78
C ALA A 266 1.84 0.28 -3.13
N GLY A 267 0.54 0.39 -3.34
CA GLY A 267 -0.12 1.70 -3.39
C GLY A 267 -0.29 2.23 -1.96
N HIS A 268 -0.39 3.56 -1.82
CA HIS A 268 -0.69 4.23 -0.55
C HIS A 268 -1.44 5.54 -0.85
N ASP A 269 -2.11 6.12 0.14
CA ASP A 269 -2.70 7.45 0.04
C ASP A 269 -1.68 8.53 -0.35
N ALA A 270 -0.44 8.42 0.15
CA ALA A 270 0.68 9.26 -0.25
C ALA A 270 0.85 9.37 -1.76
N MET A 271 0.50 8.33 -2.52
CA MET A 271 0.61 8.32 -3.98
C MET A 271 -0.25 9.40 -4.63
N PHE A 272 -1.50 9.51 -4.20
CA PHE A 272 -2.45 10.46 -4.76
C PHE A 272 -2.16 11.89 -4.32
N ILE A 273 -1.71 12.05 -3.08
CA ILE A 273 -1.31 13.35 -2.53
C ILE A 273 -0.04 13.87 -3.24
N ALA A 274 0.96 13.00 -3.47
CA ALA A 274 2.16 13.34 -4.25
C ALA A 274 1.82 13.69 -5.71
N ALA A 275 0.93 12.91 -6.35
CA ALA A 275 0.48 13.17 -7.71
C ALA A 275 -0.27 14.52 -7.86
N ALA A 276 -0.91 14.99 -6.79
CA ALA A 276 -1.54 16.31 -6.73
C ALA A 276 -0.53 17.48 -6.57
N GLY A 277 0.77 17.19 -6.51
CA GLY A 277 1.83 18.20 -6.41
C GLY A 277 2.23 18.58 -4.98
N VAL A 278 1.74 17.85 -3.97
CA VAL A 278 2.11 18.06 -2.57
C VAL A 278 3.47 17.41 -2.28
N PRO A 279 4.42 18.12 -1.63
CA PRO A 279 5.61 17.51 -1.04
C PRO A 279 5.28 16.38 -0.06
N THR A 280 5.35 15.14 -0.52
CA THR A 280 4.98 13.95 0.26
C THR A 280 6.21 13.11 0.58
N SER A 281 6.38 12.64 1.81
CA SER A 281 7.44 11.69 2.18
C SER A 281 6.87 10.50 2.94
N MET A 282 7.44 9.32 2.71
CA MET A 282 7.06 8.10 3.45
C MET A 282 8.24 7.48 4.18
N LEU A 283 7.95 6.84 5.31
CA LEU A 283 8.90 6.09 6.11
C LEU A 283 8.38 4.66 6.30
N PHE A 284 9.20 3.68 5.91
CA PHE A 284 8.93 2.28 6.20
C PHE A 284 9.47 1.88 7.57
N VAL A 285 8.65 1.11 8.27
CA VAL A 285 8.99 0.34 9.46
C VAL A 285 9.19 -1.10 9.04
N ARG A 286 10.26 -1.74 9.52
CA ARG A 286 10.58 -3.12 9.19
C ARG A 286 9.39 -4.05 9.47
N SER A 287 9.04 -4.86 8.46
CA SER A 287 8.13 -5.99 8.60
C SER A 287 8.95 -7.24 8.92
N LEU A 288 8.76 -7.79 10.12
CA LEU A 288 9.35 -9.05 10.58
C LEU A 288 8.61 -10.25 9.96
N ASN A 289 9.02 -11.47 10.35
CA ASN A 289 8.42 -12.73 9.88
C ASN A 289 8.56 -12.92 8.37
N GLY A 290 9.66 -12.47 7.76
CA GLY A 290 9.87 -12.59 6.32
C GLY A 290 9.13 -11.52 5.50
N GLY A 291 8.74 -10.40 6.11
CA GLY A 291 8.05 -9.32 5.43
C GLY A 291 6.57 -9.62 5.15
N ILE A 292 5.93 -10.46 5.96
CA ILE A 292 4.51 -10.81 5.81
C ILE A 292 3.65 -9.55 6.03
N SER A 293 2.69 -9.35 5.13
CA SER A 293 1.58 -8.40 5.26
C SER A 293 0.34 -8.97 4.56
N HIS A 294 -0.83 -8.34 4.72
CA HIS A 294 -2.13 -8.90 4.36
C HIS A 294 -2.31 -10.32 4.95
N HIS A 295 -1.87 -10.47 6.21
CA HIS A 295 -1.98 -11.71 6.95
C HIS A 295 -1.99 -11.44 8.47
N PRO A 296 -2.68 -12.25 9.28
CA PRO A 296 -2.69 -12.09 10.74
C PRO A 296 -1.31 -12.17 11.44
N ASP A 297 -0.31 -12.75 10.77
CA ASP A 297 1.06 -12.92 11.29
C ASP A 297 1.98 -11.72 10.99
N GLU A 298 1.42 -10.63 10.45
CA GLU A 298 2.14 -9.36 10.30
C GLU A 298 2.74 -8.91 11.64
N LEU A 299 4.00 -8.51 11.61
CA LEU A 299 4.73 -8.17 12.83
C LEU A 299 5.74 -7.06 12.56
N SER A 300 5.69 -6.01 13.37
CA SER A 300 6.80 -5.06 13.56
C SER A 300 7.12 -5.01 15.05
N SER A 301 8.41 -4.85 15.39
CA SER A 301 8.82 -4.80 16.80
C SER A 301 8.38 -3.49 17.45
N ALA A 302 8.28 -3.54 18.78
CA ALA A 302 8.03 -2.35 19.60
C ALA A 302 9.11 -1.29 19.35
N GLU A 303 10.37 -1.72 19.34
CA GLU A 303 11.55 -0.86 19.18
C GLU A 303 11.56 -0.15 17.81
N ASP A 304 11.23 -0.86 16.73
CA ASP A 304 11.19 -0.28 15.37
C ASP A 304 10.06 0.76 15.27
N ILE A 305 8.92 0.50 15.91
CA ILE A 305 7.79 1.43 15.98
C ILE A 305 8.13 2.70 16.76
N ASP A 306 8.83 2.59 17.90
CA ASP A 306 9.27 3.76 18.66
C ASP A 306 10.19 4.65 17.82
N LEU A 307 11.16 4.05 17.12
CA LEU A 307 12.05 4.78 16.22
C LEU A 307 11.28 5.48 15.10
N ALA A 308 10.24 4.85 14.56
CA ALA A 308 9.39 5.43 13.53
C ALA A 308 8.62 6.66 14.05
N VAL A 309 8.07 6.57 15.26
CA VAL A 309 7.37 7.69 15.90
C VAL A 309 8.32 8.84 16.21
N ASP A 310 9.54 8.54 16.68
CA ASP A 310 10.58 9.54 16.91
C ASP A 310 10.96 10.27 15.60
N ALA A 311 11.18 9.51 14.53
CA ALA A 311 11.48 10.05 13.20
C ALA A 311 10.35 10.90 12.62
N LEU A 312 9.10 10.44 12.76
CA LEU A 312 7.91 11.21 12.35
C LEU A 312 7.78 12.51 13.15
N THR A 313 7.95 12.44 14.47
CA THR A 313 7.92 13.61 15.35
C THR A 313 8.99 14.63 14.92
N ALA A 314 10.22 14.18 14.68
CA ALA A 314 11.30 15.05 14.22
C ALA A 314 11.03 15.66 12.83
N ALA A 315 10.48 14.89 11.90
CA ALA A 315 10.14 15.36 10.56
C ALA A 315 9.02 16.41 10.60
N VAL A 316 7.94 16.15 11.37
CA VAL A 316 6.85 17.12 11.58
C VAL A 316 7.38 18.40 12.21
N ALA A 317 8.20 18.29 13.28
CA ALA A 317 8.77 19.45 13.96
C ALA A 317 9.61 20.34 13.03
N ARG A 318 10.30 19.76 12.04
CA ARG A 318 11.08 20.51 11.04
C ARG A 318 10.24 21.18 9.98
N LEU A 319 9.07 20.63 9.64
CA LEU A 319 8.19 21.15 8.60
C LEU A 319 7.15 22.14 9.14
N ALA A 320 6.81 22.03 10.43
CA ALA A 320 5.80 22.85 11.08
C ALA A 320 6.35 24.15 11.71
N THR A 321 7.65 24.43 11.56
CA THR A 321 8.34 25.66 12.00
C THR A 321 8.33 26.77 10.96
#